data_AF-A0A316N994-F1
#
_entry.id   AF-A0A316N994-F1
#
_cell.length_a   1.000
_cell.length_b   1.000
_cell.length_c   1.000
_cell.angle_alpha   90.00
_cell.angle_beta   90.00
_cell.angle_gamma   90.00
#
_symmetry.space_group_name_H-M   'P 1'
#
loop_
_entity.id
_entity.type
_entity.pdbx_description
1 polymer ?
#
loop_
_entity_poly.entity_id
_entity_poly.type
_entity_poly.pdbx_seq_one_letter_code
_entity_poly.pdbx_strand_id
1 'polypeptide(L)'
;MAVEEKVCYACKCSNLSLTKEKTGVICFYINYDDIEYQSRIINFMLNNNLIQRTKKGKLYNLSFKFDSQTINGEYEENFTGRIKLDNFIDLDTGRWKTI
;
A
#
# COMPACT_ATOMS: atom_id res chain seq x y z
N MET A 1 16.76 -0.14 3.95
CA MET A 1 15.50 -0.91 3.87
C MET A 1 14.35 -0.06 4.41
N ALA A 2 13.10 -0.28 3.97
CA ALA A 2 11.95 0.57 4.36
C ALA A 2 11.80 0.82 5.87
N VAL A 3 12.09 -0.17 6.72
CA VAL A 3 12.05 0.01 8.19
C VAL A 3 13.22 0.87 8.69
N GLU A 4 14.45 0.59 8.24
CA GLU A 4 15.66 1.35 8.60
C GLU A 4 15.59 2.82 8.15
N GLU A 5 14.95 3.05 7.00
CA GLU A 5 14.71 4.37 6.41
C GLU A 5 13.48 5.08 7.03
N LYS A 6 12.86 4.48 8.06
CA LYS A 6 11.68 5.03 8.76
C LYS A 6 10.51 5.34 7.82
N VAL A 7 10.33 4.50 6.80
CA VAL A 7 9.18 4.55 5.87
C VAL A 7 7.96 3.87 6.49
N CYS A 8 8.18 2.84 7.31
CA CYS A 8 7.14 2.10 8.02
C CYS A 8 7.65 1.60 9.38
N TYR A 9 6.74 1.20 10.27
CA TYR A 9 7.10 0.64 11.58
C TYR A 9 7.51 -0.83 11.50
N ALA A 10 6.86 -1.58 10.63
CA ALA A 10 7.17 -2.97 10.37
C ALA A 10 6.88 -3.32 8.91
N CYS A 11 7.58 -4.33 8.40
CA CYS A 11 7.34 -4.89 7.09
C CYS A 11 7.32 -6.41 7.19
N LYS A 12 6.40 -7.06 6.47
CA LYS A 12 6.32 -8.51 6.32
C LYS A 12 6.28 -8.85 4.84
N CYS A 13 6.97 -9.91 4.43
CA CYS A 13 6.89 -10.43 3.07
C CYS A 13 6.53 -11.92 3.09
N SER A 14 5.76 -12.36 2.09
CA SER A 14 5.48 -13.78 1.92
C SER A 14 6.77 -14.55 1.63
N ASN A 15 6.98 -15.66 2.33
CA ASN A 15 8.08 -16.57 2.04
C ASN A 15 7.67 -17.55 0.93
N LEU A 16 7.96 -17.20 -0.32
CA LEU A 16 7.56 -17.98 -1.50
C LEU A 16 8.20 -19.37 -1.56
N SER A 17 9.39 -19.56 -1.00
CA SER A 17 10.04 -20.88 -0.99
C SER A 17 9.34 -21.86 -0.05
N LEU A 18 8.68 -21.35 0.99
CA LEU A 18 7.86 -22.16 1.90
C LEU A 18 6.44 -22.37 1.37
N THR A 19 5.82 -21.37 0.76
CA THR A 19 4.41 -21.46 0.34
C THR A 19 4.21 -22.20 -0.99
N LYS A 20 5.27 -22.35 -1.81
CA LYS A 20 5.18 -22.86 -3.20
C LYS A 20 4.23 -22.04 -4.10
N GLU A 21 3.88 -20.83 -3.68
CA GLU A 21 3.03 -19.92 -4.44
C GLU A 21 3.85 -19.18 -5.50
N LYS A 22 3.20 -18.86 -6.63
CA LYS A 22 3.83 -18.08 -7.71
C LYS A 22 3.93 -16.58 -7.39
N THR A 23 3.09 -16.12 -6.45
CA THR A 23 2.96 -14.72 -6.07
C THR A 23 2.85 -14.61 -4.56
N GLY A 24 3.25 -13.48 -4.01
CA GLY A 24 3.11 -13.16 -2.60
C GLY A 24 2.82 -11.69 -2.39
N VAL A 25 2.73 -11.30 -1.12
CA VAL A 25 2.48 -9.93 -0.71
C VAL A 25 3.64 -9.41 0.12
N ILE A 26 3.86 -8.10 0.03
CA ILE A 26 4.65 -7.34 0.99
C ILE A 26 3.69 -6.39 1.68
N CYS A 27 3.66 -6.44 3.00
CA CYS A 27 2.82 -5.59 3.84
C CYS A 27 3.71 -4.61 4.60
N PHE A 28 3.45 -3.32 4.44
CA PHE A 28 4.06 -2.26 5.23
C PHE A 28 3.04 -1.78 6.27
N TYR A 29 3.44 -1.72 7.53
CA TYR A 29 2.57 -1.35 8.64
C TYR A 29 2.92 0.06 9.14
N ILE A 30 1.90 0.92 9.17
CA ILE A 30 1.94 2.28 9.70
C ILE A 30 0.67 2.53 10.53
N ASN A 31 0.72 3.54 11.40
CA ASN A 31 -0.50 4.04 12.04
C ASN A 31 -1.26 4.92 11.04
N TYR A 32 -2.57 4.76 10.97
CA TYR A 32 -3.38 5.48 9.98
C TYR A 32 -3.39 7.00 10.22
N ASP A 33 -3.40 7.43 11.46
CA ASP A 33 -3.41 8.85 11.84
C ASP A 33 -2.05 9.54 11.68
N ASP A 34 -1.01 8.80 11.30
CA ASP A 34 0.34 9.32 11.08
C ASP A 34 0.54 9.76 9.62
N ILE A 35 0.16 11.01 9.35
CA ILE A 35 0.20 11.61 8.00
C ILE A 35 1.63 11.67 7.43
N GLU A 36 2.64 11.82 8.29
CA GLU A 36 4.04 11.82 7.86
C GLU A 36 4.45 10.45 7.31
N TYR A 37 4.13 9.38 8.05
CA TYR A 37 4.39 8.01 7.60
C TYR A 37 3.55 7.61 6.39
N GLN A 38 2.29 8.07 6.29
CA GLN A 38 1.48 7.91 5.08
C GLN A 38 2.18 8.51 3.85
N SER A 39 2.68 9.73 3.99
CA SER A 39 3.37 10.41 2.89
C SER A 39 4.67 9.71 2.51
N ARG A 40 5.44 9.26 3.51
CA ARG A 40 6.68 8.51 3.29
C ARG A 40 6.44 7.20 2.58
N ILE A 41 5.46 6.38 3.00
CA ILE A 41 5.21 5.09 2.37
C ILE A 41 4.71 5.25 0.93
N ILE A 42 3.85 6.23 0.66
CA ILE A 42 3.37 6.51 -0.70
C ILE A 42 4.54 6.91 -1.60
N ASN A 43 5.38 7.84 -1.16
CA ASN A 43 6.56 8.26 -1.91
C ASN A 43 7.56 7.10 -2.12
N PHE A 44 7.78 6.27 -1.10
CA PHE A 44 8.62 5.10 -1.21
C PHE A 44 8.10 4.11 -2.25
N MET A 45 6.80 3.82 -2.24
CA MET A 45 6.17 2.93 -3.22
C MET A 45 6.25 3.49 -4.65
N LEU A 46 6.05 4.80 -4.84
CA LEU A 46 6.19 5.46 -6.15
C LEU A 46 7.64 5.43 -6.66
N ASN A 47 8.60 5.85 -5.83
CA ASN A 47 10.01 5.96 -6.20
C ASN A 47 10.64 4.59 -6.53
N ASN A 48 10.16 3.53 -5.88
CA ASN A 48 10.64 2.16 -6.10
C ASN A 48 9.78 1.36 -7.09
N ASN A 49 8.83 2.00 -7.79
CA ASN A 49 7.93 1.34 -8.75
C ASN A 49 7.16 0.13 -8.17
N LEU A 50 6.76 0.21 -6.90
CA LEU A 50 6.04 -0.86 -6.20
C LEU A 50 4.53 -0.82 -6.46
N ILE A 51 4.03 0.22 -7.11
CA ILE A 51 2.62 0.36 -7.48
C ILE A 51 2.47 -0.07 -8.94
N GLN A 52 1.65 -1.10 -9.17
CA GLN A 52 1.35 -1.57 -10.51
C GLN A 52 0.73 -0.45 -11.35
N ARG A 53 1.00 -0.46 -12.66
CA ARG A 53 0.38 0.42 -13.64
C ARG A 53 -0.44 -0.38 -14.63
N THR A 54 -1.53 0.19 -15.09
CA THR A 54 -2.31 -0.32 -16.23
C THR A 54 -1.50 -0.21 -17.53
N LYS A 55 -1.98 -0.85 -18.60
CA LYS A 55 -1.37 -0.72 -19.95
C LYS A 55 -1.24 0.73 -20.44
N LYS A 56 -2.09 1.65 -19.95
CA LYS A 56 -2.07 3.08 -20.31
C LYS A 56 -1.18 3.92 -19.38
N GLY A 57 -0.46 3.31 -18.43
CA GLY A 57 0.44 3.99 -17.51
C GLY A 57 -0.21 4.49 -16.21
N LYS A 58 -1.55 4.51 -16.12
CA LYS A 58 -2.29 4.87 -14.90
C LYS A 58 -1.98 3.93 -13.73
N LEU A 59 -1.73 4.48 -12.55
CA LEU A 59 -1.51 3.72 -11.32
C LEU A 59 -2.77 2.95 -10.91
N TYR A 60 -2.61 1.73 -10.41
CA TYR A 60 -3.71 1.02 -9.76
C TYR A 60 -4.09 1.72 -8.46
N ASN A 61 -5.41 1.82 -8.20
CA ASN A 61 -5.90 2.45 -6.99
C ASN A 61 -5.82 1.49 -5.79
N LEU A 62 -4.64 1.45 -5.15
CA LEU A 62 -4.41 0.60 -3.99
C LEU A 62 -5.35 0.99 -2.85
N SER A 63 -5.98 -0.01 -2.22
CA SER A 63 -6.73 0.18 -0.98
C SER A 63 -5.84 -0.15 0.21
N PHE A 64 -5.83 0.71 1.23
CA PHE A 64 -5.14 0.44 2.49
C PHE A 64 -6.11 -0.29 3.42
N LYS A 65 -5.64 -1.40 3.99
CA LYS A 65 -6.45 -2.26 4.87
C LYS A 65 -6.11 -1.96 6.32
N PHE A 66 -7.13 -1.72 7.14
CA PHE A 66 -6.94 -1.58 8.59
C PHE A 66 -6.85 -2.94 9.28
N ASP A 67 -6.07 -3.01 10.35
CA ASP A 67 -5.98 -4.22 11.18
C ASP A 67 -7.34 -4.60 11.78
N SER A 68 -8.20 -3.63 12.11
CA SER A 68 -9.55 -3.90 12.58
C SER A 68 -10.39 -4.66 11.54
N GLN A 69 -10.21 -4.36 10.24
CA GLN A 69 -10.90 -5.08 9.16
C GLN A 69 -10.39 -6.52 9.05
N THR A 70 -9.09 -6.73 9.25
CA THR A 70 -8.48 -8.07 9.33
C THR A 70 -9.03 -8.86 10.52
N ILE A 71 -9.11 -8.24 11.71
CA ILE A 71 -9.64 -8.84 12.94
C ILE A 71 -11.12 -9.21 12.80
N ASN A 72 -11.90 -8.37 12.12
CA ASN A 72 -13.32 -8.59 11.89
C ASN A 72 -13.63 -9.56 10.75
N GLY A 73 -12.63 -10.10 10.06
CA GLY A 73 -12.87 -11.00 8.92
C GLY A 73 -13.37 -10.29 7.66
N GLU A 74 -13.15 -8.97 7.51
CA GLU A 74 -13.55 -8.21 6.32
C GLU A 74 -12.58 -8.51 5.16
N TYR A 75 -12.96 -9.46 4.31
CA TYR A 75 -12.24 -9.86 3.09
C TYR A 75 -13.20 -9.90 1.90
N GLU A 76 -12.64 -9.88 0.69
CA GLU A 76 -13.38 -10.00 -0.58
C GLU A 76 -14.57 -9.03 -0.63
N GLU A 77 -15.80 -9.53 -0.78
CA GLU A 77 -17.02 -8.72 -0.88
C GLU A 77 -17.32 -7.91 0.40
N ASN A 78 -16.82 -8.37 1.56
CA ASN A 78 -16.97 -7.69 2.83
C ASN A 78 -15.89 -6.61 3.07
N PHE A 79 -14.84 -6.57 2.23
CA PHE A 79 -13.79 -5.57 2.36
C PHE A 79 -14.14 -4.30 1.60
N THR A 80 -14.16 -3.17 2.32
CA THR A 80 -14.20 -1.84 1.71
C THR A 80 -12.90 -1.10 2.01
N GLY A 81 -12.18 -0.71 0.96
CA GLY A 81 -11.02 0.18 1.04
C GLY A 81 -11.44 1.59 1.42
N ARG A 82 -11.44 1.89 2.72
CA ARG A 82 -11.87 3.19 3.27
C ARG A 82 -10.91 4.31 2.89
N ILE A 83 -9.63 3.98 2.73
CA ILE A 83 -8.60 4.86 2.19
C ILE A 83 -7.98 4.16 1.00
N LYS A 84 -7.75 4.94 -0.04
CA LYS A 84 -7.20 4.50 -1.30
C LYS A 84 -6.14 5.48 -1.78
N LEU A 85 -5.31 5.03 -2.70
CA LEU A 85 -4.22 5.83 -3.26
C LEU A 85 -4.73 7.12 -3.92
N ASP A 86 -5.91 7.08 -4.55
CA ASP A 86 -6.53 8.25 -5.16
C ASP A 86 -7.04 9.29 -4.16
N ASN A 87 -7.08 9.01 -2.86
CA ASN A 87 -7.28 10.07 -1.87
C ASN A 87 -6.10 11.05 -1.83
N PHE A 88 -4.90 10.61 -2.24
CA PHE A 88 -3.65 11.36 -2.09
C PHE A 88 -2.99 11.71 -3.43
N ILE A 89 -3.05 10.79 -4.40
CA ILE A 89 -2.29 10.86 -5.65
C ILE A 89 -3.27 10.94 -6.83
N ASP A 90 -2.99 11.81 -7.80
CA ASP A 90 -3.59 11.72 -9.12
C ASP A 90 -3.02 10.48 -9.83
N LEU A 91 -3.89 9.49 -10.07
CA LEU A 91 -3.45 8.18 -10.56
C LEU A 91 -2.91 8.20 -11.99
N ASP A 92 -3.26 9.22 -12.79
CA ASP A 92 -2.83 9.34 -14.18
C ASP A 92 -1.43 9.96 -14.26
N THR A 93 -1.13 10.92 -13.39
CA THR A 93 0.16 11.64 -13.35
C THR A 93 1.14 11.09 -12.32
N GLY A 94 0.66 10.39 -11.29
CA GLY A 94 1.44 9.96 -10.14
C GLY A 94 1.86 11.10 -9.20
N ARG A 95 1.27 12.29 -9.34
CA ARG A 95 1.58 13.46 -8.52
C ARG A 95 0.62 13.55 -7.33
N TRP A 96 1.10 14.11 -6.22
CA TRP A 96 0.26 14.48 -5.10
C TRP A 96 -0.84 15.44 -5.54
N LYS A 97 -2.07 15.18 -5.09
CA LYS A 97 -3.18 16.10 -5.28
C LYS A 97 -2.92 17.35 -4.44
N THR A 98 -3.00 18.52 -5.06
CA THR A 98 -3.03 19.77 -4.33
C THR A 98 -4.35 19.82 -3.57
N ILE A 99 -4.28 19.91 -2.24
CA ILE A 99 -5.43 20.12 -1.35
C ILE A 99 -5.59 21.61 -1.12
#